data_AF-A0A3R7K7M6-F1
#
_entry.id   AF-A0A3R7K7M6-F1
#
_cell.length_a   1.000
_cell.length_b   1.000
_cell.length_c   1.000
_cell.angle_alpha   90.00
_cell.angle_beta   90.00
_cell.angle_gamma   90.00
#
_symmetry.space_group_name_H-M   'P 1'
#
loop_
_entity.id
_entity.type
_entity.pdbx_description
1 polymer ?
#
loop_
_entity_poly.entity_id
_entity_poly.type
_entity_poly.pdbx_seq_one_letter_code
_entity_poly.pdbx_strand_id
1 'polypeptide(L)'
;MFDTAHNGQSLSPPQRNIMANDFMTLRRHIQWRNLHTDVHSLRNVFLGRAKASLALQALGGGEKKFISVSHELNGNANVVFLLQNMKVPTCVLTVHGRLVWHWSPKGSDGADLVPRGAAPFLTAFFDRTMSLLWDNVNNMWSIQNDMVFMRPDRTLLHDDGSASSPLFFANQPTRVEVMRRRYLPNATTEVMRSVIEHFGSDAGVQAFIMSHLPTLPADRVEGALKDPASMLSLIQG
;
A
#
# COMPACT_ATOMS: atom_id res chain seq x y z
N MET A 1 -2.42 -15.87 -1.42
CA MET A 1 -3.24 -15.70 -2.65
C MET A 1 -3.53 -14.22 -2.78
N PHE A 2 -3.50 -13.62 -3.98
CA PHE A 2 -3.78 -12.18 -4.12
C PHE A 2 -5.24 -11.93 -3.75
N ASP A 3 -5.45 -11.09 -2.74
CA ASP A 3 -6.78 -10.66 -2.33
C ASP A 3 -7.38 -9.73 -3.39
N THR A 4 -7.79 -10.35 -4.47
CA THR A 4 -8.63 -9.76 -5.52
C THR A 4 -10.07 -10.19 -5.31
N ALA A 5 -10.42 -10.62 -4.09
CA ALA A 5 -11.56 -11.49 -3.85
C ALA A 5 -12.90 -10.76 -3.93
N HIS A 6 -12.94 -9.44 -3.74
CA HIS A 6 -14.15 -8.68 -4.00
C HIS A 6 -14.51 -8.72 -5.47
N ASN A 7 -15.68 -9.26 -5.79
CA ASN A 7 -16.22 -9.41 -7.14
C ASN A 7 -15.37 -10.28 -8.11
N GLY A 8 -14.34 -10.98 -7.63
CA GLY A 8 -13.49 -11.86 -8.45
C GLY A 8 -14.06 -13.27 -8.69
N GLN A 9 -15.12 -13.65 -7.99
CA GLN A 9 -15.71 -15.00 -8.07
C GLN A 9 -16.34 -15.30 -9.44
N SER A 10 -16.91 -14.29 -10.09
CA SER A 10 -17.51 -14.37 -11.42
C SER A 10 -16.48 -14.56 -12.54
N LEU A 11 -15.19 -14.37 -12.25
CA LEU A 11 -14.12 -14.54 -13.23
C LEU A 11 -13.77 -16.01 -13.45
N SER A 12 -13.50 -16.36 -14.70
CA SER A 12 -12.90 -17.66 -15.03
C SER A 12 -11.48 -17.80 -14.45
N PRO A 13 -10.95 -19.02 -14.25
CA PRO A 13 -9.59 -19.21 -13.76
C PRO A 13 -8.51 -18.47 -14.58
N PRO A 14 -8.56 -18.44 -15.92
CA PRO A 14 -7.61 -17.64 -16.72
C PRO A 14 -7.71 -16.13 -16.45
N GLN A 15 -8.93 -15.58 -16.34
CA GLN A 15 -9.14 -14.16 -16.02
C GLN A 15 -8.59 -13.80 -14.64
N ARG A 16 -8.78 -14.68 -13.64
CA ARG A 16 -8.20 -14.47 -12.30
C ARG A 16 -6.68 -14.42 -12.33
N ASN A 17 -6.03 -15.27 -13.14
CA ASN A 17 -4.58 -15.23 -13.30
C ASN A 17 -4.10 -13.94 -13.97
N ILE A 18 -4.80 -13.46 -15.00
CA ILE A 18 -4.48 -12.18 -15.67
C ILE A 18 -4.62 -11.02 -14.68
N MET A 19 -5.76 -10.93 -13.99
CA MET A 19 -6.02 -9.92 -12.97
C MET A 19 -4.94 -9.90 -11.88
N ALA A 20 -4.56 -11.07 -11.35
CA ALA A 20 -3.50 -11.16 -10.35
C ALA A 20 -2.16 -10.63 -10.88
N ASN A 21 -1.82 -10.93 -12.14
CA ASN A 21 -0.61 -10.43 -12.79
C ASN A 21 -0.66 -8.91 -13.03
N ASP A 22 -1.81 -8.36 -13.38
CA ASP A 22 -2.04 -6.94 -13.58
C ASP A 22 -1.84 -6.15 -12.28
N PHE A 23 -2.44 -6.62 -11.18
CA PHE A 23 -2.23 -6.02 -9.87
C PHE A 23 -0.79 -6.20 -9.35
N MET A 24 -0.16 -7.33 -9.63
CA MET A 24 1.28 -7.53 -9.35
C MET A 24 2.15 -6.55 -10.12
N THR A 25 1.78 -6.27 -11.37
CA THR A 25 2.45 -5.28 -12.20
C THR A 25 2.30 -3.89 -11.58
N LEU A 26 1.07 -3.44 -11.29
CA LEU A 26 0.80 -2.17 -10.61
C LEU A 26 1.69 -2.01 -9.37
N ARG A 27 1.67 -3.02 -8.50
CA ARG A 27 2.45 -3.05 -7.26
C ARG A 27 3.95 -2.83 -7.47
N ARG A 28 4.53 -3.41 -8.51
CA ARG A 28 5.96 -3.25 -8.84
C ARG A 28 6.30 -1.86 -9.37
N HIS A 29 5.35 -1.18 -10.00
CA HIS A 29 5.57 0.15 -10.56
C HIS A 29 5.57 1.22 -9.45
N ILE A 30 4.78 1.03 -8.39
CA ILE A 30 4.77 1.95 -7.26
C ILE A 30 6.13 1.90 -6.54
N GLN A 31 6.80 3.05 -6.51
CA GLN A 31 8.12 3.21 -5.92
C GLN A 31 8.00 3.61 -4.44
N TRP A 32 8.00 2.61 -3.57
CA TRP A 32 7.81 2.79 -2.12
C TRP A 32 9.03 3.39 -1.43
N ARG A 33 8.81 4.29 -0.48
CA ARG A 33 9.85 4.81 0.41
C ARG A 33 9.41 4.70 1.86
N ASN A 34 10.14 3.95 2.68
CA ASN A 34 9.96 3.91 4.12
C ASN A 34 11.27 4.30 4.82
N LEU A 35 11.26 5.45 5.49
CA LEU A 35 12.44 5.97 6.20
C LEU A 35 12.85 5.11 7.39
N HIS A 36 11.94 4.35 8.01
CA HIS A 36 12.30 3.42 9.09
C HIS A 36 13.24 2.31 8.63
N THR A 37 13.21 1.95 7.33
CA THR A 37 14.07 0.91 6.77
C THR A 37 15.23 1.47 5.97
N ASP A 38 15.09 2.65 5.37
CA ASP A 38 16.04 3.25 4.43
C ASP A 38 16.43 4.69 4.82
N VAL A 39 16.89 4.87 6.06
CA VAL A 39 17.16 6.19 6.70
C VAL A 39 18.05 7.12 5.86
N HIS A 40 19.04 6.58 5.13
CA HIS A 40 20.02 7.36 4.36
C HIS A 40 19.75 7.38 2.85
N SER A 41 18.61 6.84 2.39
CA SER A 41 18.34 6.70 0.96
C SER A 41 17.47 7.84 0.42
N LEU A 42 17.97 8.49 -0.64
CA LEU A 42 17.17 9.36 -1.52
C LEU A 42 16.42 8.57 -2.59
N ARG A 43 16.50 7.23 -2.56
CA ARG A 43 15.73 6.37 -3.47
C ARG A 43 14.25 6.67 -3.32
N ASN A 44 13.56 6.71 -4.47
CA ASN A 44 12.12 6.97 -4.56
C ASN A 44 11.69 8.35 -4.04
N VAL A 45 12.61 9.33 -4.06
CA VAL A 45 12.30 10.76 -3.97
C VAL A 45 12.32 11.33 -5.40
N PHE A 46 11.20 11.93 -5.82
CA PHE A 46 11.05 12.45 -7.18
C PHE A 46 11.18 13.97 -7.18
N LEU A 47 12.30 14.45 -7.71
CA LEU A 47 12.61 15.88 -7.82
C LEU A 47 12.17 16.43 -9.17
N GLY A 48 11.44 17.56 -9.14
CA GLY A 48 10.94 18.25 -10.32
C GLY A 48 9.56 17.76 -10.79
N ARG A 49 8.80 18.68 -11.40
CA ARG A 49 7.39 18.49 -11.76
C ARG A 49 7.13 17.27 -12.63
N ALA A 50 7.96 17.03 -13.65
CA ALA A 50 7.79 15.90 -14.58
C ALA A 50 7.91 14.55 -13.86
N LYS A 51 8.95 14.37 -13.04
CA LYS A 51 9.18 13.13 -12.29
C LYS A 51 8.12 12.92 -11.21
N ALA A 52 7.72 13.97 -10.51
CA ALA A 52 6.63 13.91 -9.54
C ALA A 52 5.30 13.51 -10.20
N SER A 53 4.99 14.09 -11.37
CA SER A 53 3.79 13.73 -12.14
C SER A 53 3.82 12.27 -12.59
N LEU A 54 4.96 11.76 -13.08
CA LEU A 54 5.11 10.35 -13.45
C LEU A 54 4.94 9.41 -12.25
N ALA A 55 5.46 9.79 -11.08
CA ALA A 55 5.29 9.02 -9.85
C ALA A 55 3.82 8.96 -9.41
N LEU A 56 3.10 10.09 -9.46
CA LEU A 56 1.66 10.14 -9.18
C LEU A 56 0.86 9.35 -10.22
N GLN A 57 1.22 9.40 -11.50
CA GLN A 57 0.61 8.58 -12.54
C GLN A 57 0.83 7.08 -12.28
N ALA A 58 2.01 6.68 -11.82
CA ALA A 58 2.28 5.29 -11.45
C ALA A 58 1.39 4.79 -10.29
N LEU A 59 1.09 5.65 -9.31
CA LEU A 59 0.07 5.35 -8.29
C LEU A 59 -1.32 5.17 -8.91
N GLY A 60 -1.62 5.90 -9.98
CA GLY A 60 -2.88 5.84 -10.71
C GLY A 60 -3.03 4.67 -11.70
N GLY A 61 -2.10 3.70 -11.76
CA GLY A 61 -2.11 2.63 -12.78
C GLY A 61 -1.08 2.79 -13.89
N GLY A 62 -0.43 3.95 -13.98
CA GLY A 62 0.48 4.30 -15.07
C GLY A 62 -0.23 4.46 -16.41
N GLU A 63 0.51 4.32 -17.51
CA GLU A 63 -0.04 4.34 -18.88
C GLU A 63 -0.84 3.07 -19.24
N LYS A 64 -0.90 2.10 -18.33
CA LYS A 64 -1.48 0.78 -18.59
C LYS A 64 -3.00 0.83 -18.38
N LYS A 65 -3.73 0.54 -19.45
CA LYS A 65 -5.19 0.73 -19.57
C LYS A 65 -6.06 -0.24 -18.75
N PHE A 66 -5.47 -1.17 -18.01
CA PHE A 66 -6.22 -2.23 -17.31
C PHE A 66 -6.55 -1.93 -15.85
N ILE A 67 -6.12 -0.77 -15.30
CA ILE A 67 -6.51 -0.31 -13.96
C ILE A 67 -7.23 1.02 -14.09
N SER A 68 -8.35 1.15 -13.38
CA SER A 68 -9.05 2.42 -13.15
C SER A 68 -9.00 2.76 -11.67
N VAL A 69 -8.90 4.04 -11.32
CA VAL A 69 -8.72 4.47 -9.92
C VAL A 69 -9.87 5.36 -9.47
N SER A 70 -10.38 5.11 -8.27
CA SER A 70 -11.25 6.03 -7.53
C SER A 70 -10.67 6.38 -6.17
N HIS A 71 -11.11 7.53 -5.66
CA HIS A 71 -10.78 8.01 -4.33
C HIS A 71 -12.08 8.25 -3.57
N GLU A 72 -12.13 7.82 -2.32
CA GLU A 72 -13.16 8.20 -1.36
C GLU A 72 -12.48 9.12 -0.34
N LEU A 73 -12.82 10.40 -0.36
CA LEU A 73 -12.20 11.37 0.53
C LEU A 73 -12.91 11.37 1.88
N ASN A 74 -12.13 11.36 2.95
CA ASN A 74 -12.64 11.67 4.28
C ASN A 74 -12.98 13.17 4.33
N GLY A 75 -14.13 13.51 4.93
CA GLY A 75 -14.54 14.91 5.08
C GLY A 75 -13.61 15.75 5.98
N ASN A 76 -12.78 15.11 6.80
CA ASN A 76 -11.90 15.78 7.76
C ASN A 76 -10.53 16.13 7.16
N ALA A 77 -10.50 16.90 6.07
CA ALA A 77 -9.24 17.47 5.59
C ALA A 77 -8.72 18.54 6.57
N ASN A 78 -7.40 18.58 6.76
CA ASN A 78 -6.74 19.62 7.55
C ASN A 78 -6.07 20.64 6.63
N VAL A 79 -6.31 21.92 6.89
CA VAL A 79 -5.71 23.02 6.13
C VAL A 79 -5.12 24.04 7.10
N VAL A 80 -3.85 24.36 6.94
CA VAL A 80 -3.15 25.36 7.76
C VAL A 80 -2.53 26.41 6.84
N PHE A 81 -2.95 27.65 7.00
CA PHE A 81 -2.31 28.80 6.35
C PHE A 81 -1.28 29.42 7.28
N LEU A 82 -0.02 29.43 6.84
CA LEU A 82 1.10 30.05 7.52
C LEU A 82 1.41 31.37 6.80
N LEU A 83 0.85 32.46 7.34
CA LEU A 83 0.97 33.81 6.76
C LEU A 83 1.94 34.70 7.53
N GLN A 84 2.04 34.50 8.85
CA GLN A 84 2.89 35.31 9.73
C GLN A 84 4.30 34.74 9.76
N ASN A 85 5.32 35.61 9.74
CA ASN A 85 6.75 35.26 9.78
C ASN A 85 7.23 34.34 8.63
N MET A 86 6.48 34.27 7.53
CA MET A 86 6.85 33.53 6.33
C MET A 86 7.26 34.50 5.22
N LYS A 87 8.35 34.18 4.49
CA LYS A 87 8.79 34.97 3.33
C LYS A 87 7.73 35.03 2.23
N VAL A 88 6.93 33.97 2.10
CA VAL A 88 5.85 33.81 1.13
C VAL A 88 4.70 33.10 1.85
N PRO A 89 3.42 33.44 1.59
CA PRO A 89 2.30 32.69 2.14
C PRO A 89 2.42 31.19 1.83
N THR A 90 2.33 30.38 2.88
CA THR A 90 2.41 28.91 2.78
C THR A 90 1.10 28.30 3.22
N CYS A 91 0.63 27.29 2.50
CA CYS A 91 -0.52 26.48 2.87
C CYS A 91 -0.08 25.03 3.01
N VAL A 92 -0.40 24.38 4.12
CA VAL A 92 -0.21 22.95 4.30
C VAL A 92 -1.59 22.30 4.29
N LEU A 93 -1.80 21.38 3.34
CA LEU A 93 -3.04 20.65 3.16
C LEU A 93 -2.78 19.17 3.41
N THR A 94 -3.50 18.58 4.36
CA THR A 94 -3.52 17.14 4.58
C THR A 94 -4.91 16.60 4.27
N VAL A 95 -4.96 15.65 3.34
CA VAL A 95 -6.19 14.93 2.97
C VAL A 95 -6.05 13.46 3.33
N HIS A 96 -7.15 12.90 3.82
CA HIS A 96 -7.25 11.50 4.20
C HIS A 96 -8.30 10.84 3.33
N GLY A 97 -8.11 9.58 3.00
CA GLY A 97 -9.11 8.88 2.20
C GLY A 97 -8.80 7.42 1.95
N ARG A 98 -9.59 6.85 1.07
CA ARG A 98 -9.45 5.49 0.56
C ARG A 98 -9.16 5.57 -0.94
N LEU A 99 -8.14 4.83 -1.36
CA LEU A 99 -7.76 4.63 -2.75
C LEU A 99 -8.29 3.27 -3.19
N VAL A 100 -8.92 3.21 -4.36
CA VAL A 100 -9.47 1.96 -4.91
C VAL A 100 -8.97 1.79 -6.34
N TRP A 101 -8.23 0.72 -6.59
CA TRP A 101 -7.77 0.30 -7.91
C TRP A 101 -8.69 -0.79 -8.44
N HIS A 102 -9.50 -0.44 -9.42
CA HIS A 102 -10.43 -1.33 -10.11
C HIS A 102 -9.73 -2.02 -11.28
N TRP A 103 -9.86 -3.34 -11.39
CA TRP A 103 -9.43 -4.08 -12.57
C TRP A 103 -10.40 -3.81 -13.72
N SER A 104 -9.90 -3.09 -14.72
CA SER A 104 -10.67 -2.50 -15.81
C SER A 104 -10.02 -2.84 -17.16
N PRO A 105 -9.84 -4.13 -17.51
CA PRO A 105 -9.22 -4.51 -18.77
C PRO A 105 -10.06 -4.02 -19.95
N LYS A 106 -9.41 -3.54 -21.00
CA LYS A 106 -10.08 -2.99 -22.19
C LYS A 106 -10.21 -4.03 -23.29
N GLY A 107 -11.36 -4.05 -23.95
CA GLY A 107 -11.61 -4.81 -25.18
C GLY A 107 -10.86 -4.22 -26.37
N SER A 108 -10.95 -4.90 -27.52
CA SER A 108 -10.35 -4.45 -28.78
C SER A 108 -10.95 -3.13 -29.29
N ASP A 109 -12.16 -2.82 -28.89
CA ASP A 109 -12.89 -1.57 -29.14
C ASP A 109 -12.56 -0.46 -28.12
N GLY A 110 -11.72 -0.75 -27.13
CA GLY A 110 -11.36 0.18 -26.05
C GLY A 110 -12.41 0.29 -24.93
N ALA A 111 -13.51 -0.46 -24.98
CA ALA A 111 -14.51 -0.51 -23.92
C ALA A 111 -14.02 -1.33 -22.72
N ASP A 112 -14.55 -1.07 -21.53
CA ASP A 112 -14.27 -1.90 -20.35
C ASP A 112 -14.92 -3.27 -20.50
N LEU A 113 -14.13 -4.34 -20.36
CA LEU A 113 -14.64 -5.71 -20.37
C LEU A 113 -15.40 -6.06 -19.09
N VAL A 114 -15.15 -5.32 -18.01
CA VAL A 114 -15.82 -5.48 -16.72
C VAL A 114 -16.41 -4.13 -16.31
N PRO A 115 -17.74 -4.02 -16.10
CA PRO A 115 -18.35 -2.79 -15.61
C PRO A 115 -17.76 -2.38 -14.25
N ARG A 116 -17.53 -1.08 -14.04
CA ARG A 116 -16.86 -0.56 -12.84
C ARG A 116 -17.48 -1.04 -11.52
N GLY A 117 -18.80 -1.11 -11.43
CA GLY A 117 -19.50 -1.55 -10.20
C GLY A 117 -19.31 -3.04 -9.86
N ALA A 118 -18.92 -3.85 -10.86
CA ALA A 118 -18.63 -5.27 -10.70
C ALA A 118 -17.13 -5.58 -10.86
N ALA A 119 -16.30 -4.55 -11.05
CA ALA A 119 -14.87 -4.72 -11.22
C ALA A 119 -14.25 -5.21 -9.91
N PRO A 120 -13.45 -6.29 -9.96
CA PRO A 120 -12.62 -6.64 -8.84
C PRO A 120 -11.66 -5.49 -8.54
N PHE A 121 -11.37 -5.27 -7.26
CA PHE A 121 -10.55 -4.14 -6.86
C PHE A 121 -9.57 -4.47 -5.74
N LEU A 122 -8.55 -3.63 -5.64
CA LEU A 122 -7.70 -3.50 -4.46
C LEU A 122 -7.95 -2.16 -3.80
N THR A 123 -7.77 -2.07 -2.49
CA THR A 123 -7.94 -0.83 -1.77
C THR A 123 -6.91 -0.61 -0.67
N ALA A 124 -6.64 0.66 -0.39
CA ALA A 124 -5.75 1.13 0.66
C ALA A 124 -6.30 2.43 1.24
N PHE A 125 -6.04 2.67 2.52
CA PHE A 125 -6.16 4.04 3.03
C PHE A 125 -4.93 4.83 2.63
N PHE A 126 -5.13 6.12 2.39
CA PHE A 126 -4.05 7.05 2.13
C PHE A 126 -4.17 8.31 2.99
N ASP A 127 -3.01 8.86 3.30
CA ASP A 127 -2.84 10.16 3.95
C ASP A 127 -1.88 10.96 3.05
N ARG A 128 -2.36 12.05 2.45
CA ARG A 128 -1.56 12.87 1.54
C ARG A 128 -1.40 14.28 2.10
N THR A 129 -0.15 14.69 2.28
CA THR A 129 0.20 16.04 2.77
C THR A 129 0.91 16.79 1.67
N MET A 130 0.39 17.97 1.33
CA MET A 130 0.96 18.88 0.35
C MET A 130 1.34 20.19 1.02
N SER A 131 2.54 20.68 0.72
CA SER A 131 2.95 22.04 1.04
C SER A 131 2.85 22.89 -0.20
N LEU A 132 2.01 23.92 -0.16
CA LEU A 132 1.77 24.86 -1.24
C LEU A 132 2.38 26.21 -0.89
N LEU A 133 3.00 26.86 -1.88
CA LEU A 133 3.43 28.25 -1.79
C LEU A 133 2.61 29.11 -2.73
N TRP A 134 2.26 30.30 -2.27
CA TRP A 134 1.60 31.30 -3.08
C TRP A 134 2.58 31.93 -4.07
N ASP A 135 2.29 31.80 -5.35
CA ASP A 135 3.00 32.47 -6.43
C ASP A 135 2.34 33.82 -6.71
N ASN A 136 2.99 34.90 -6.27
CA ASN A 136 2.51 36.27 -6.48
C ASN A 136 2.51 36.69 -7.96
N VAL A 137 3.35 36.09 -8.81
CA VAL A 137 3.44 36.47 -10.23
C VAL A 137 2.25 35.92 -11.00
N ASN A 138 1.90 34.66 -10.74
CA ASN A 138 0.81 33.96 -11.42
C ASN A 138 -0.50 33.96 -10.62
N ASN A 139 -0.52 34.56 -9.42
CA ASN A 139 -1.66 34.64 -8.52
C ASN A 139 -2.28 33.26 -8.22
N MET A 140 -1.43 32.27 -7.93
CA MET A 140 -1.85 30.88 -7.78
C MET A 140 -1.06 30.11 -6.70
N TRP A 141 -1.67 29.06 -6.14
CA TRP A 141 -0.97 28.12 -5.28
C TRP A 141 -0.15 27.12 -6.12
N SER A 142 1.11 26.96 -5.76
CA SER A 142 2.03 25.98 -6.37
C SER A 142 2.40 24.90 -5.35
N ILE A 143 2.33 23.62 -5.73
CA ILE A 143 2.75 22.52 -4.88
C ILE A 143 4.29 22.48 -4.85
N GLN A 144 4.87 22.70 -3.67
CA GLN A 144 6.32 22.58 -3.44
C GLN A 144 6.72 21.19 -2.96
N ASN A 145 5.86 20.58 -2.14
CA ASN A 145 6.09 19.25 -1.59
C ASN A 145 4.78 18.47 -1.60
N ASP A 146 4.89 17.17 -1.88
CA ASP A 146 3.76 16.25 -1.93
C ASP A 146 4.22 14.89 -1.38
N MET A 147 3.64 14.50 -0.24
CA MET A 147 3.90 13.24 0.41
C MET A 147 2.62 12.42 0.44
N VAL A 148 2.70 11.18 -0.06
CA VAL A 148 1.60 10.21 0.00
C VAL A 148 2.04 9.06 0.89
N PHE A 149 1.33 8.87 1.99
CA PHE A 149 1.40 7.67 2.81
C PHE A 149 0.23 6.76 2.45
N MET A 150 0.49 5.47 2.31
CA MET A 150 -0.56 4.46 2.08
C MET A 150 -0.41 3.34 3.08
N ARG A 151 -1.55 2.86 3.58
CA ARG A 151 -1.64 1.77 4.54
C ARG A 151 -2.74 0.80 4.14
N PRO A 152 -2.66 -0.47 4.58
CA PRO A 152 -3.68 -1.45 4.25
C PRO A 152 -5.06 -1.01 4.73
N ASP A 153 -6.07 -1.27 3.92
CA ASP A 153 -7.46 -1.10 4.31
C ASP A 153 -7.99 -2.36 4.98
N ARG A 154 -7.93 -2.38 6.31
CA ARG A 154 -8.41 -3.49 7.14
C ARG A 154 -9.92 -3.49 7.36
N THR A 155 -10.63 -2.51 6.83
CA THR A 155 -12.09 -2.43 6.98
C THR A 155 -12.81 -3.22 5.90
N LEU A 156 -12.08 -3.64 4.85
CA LEU A 156 -12.61 -4.50 3.82
C LEU A 156 -12.82 -5.91 4.40
N LEU A 157 -14.03 -6.44 4.21
CA LEU A 157 -14.43 -7.80 4.56
C LEU A 157 -15.02 -8.44 3.31
N HIS A 158 -14.66 -9.69 3.02
CA HIS A 158 -15.27 -10.50 1.96
C HIS A 158 -16.78 -10.66 2.16
N ASP A 159 -17.47 -11.08 1.10
CA ASP A 159 -18.93 -11.30 1.14
C ASP A 159 -19.33 -12.37 2.18
N ASP A 160 -18.41 -13.28 2.52
CA ASP A 160 -18.57 -14.29 3.58
C ASP A 160 -18.26 -13.74 5.00
N GLY A 161 -17.96 -12.44 5.12
CA GLY A 161 -17.63 -11.75 6.36
C GLY A 161 -16.18 -11.96 6.83
N SER A 162 -15.37 -12.74 6.11
CA SER A 162 -13.97 -12.93 6.46
C SER A 162 -13.14 -11.67 6.18
N ALA A 163 -12.11 -11.44 6.97
CA ALA A 163 -11.23 -10.28 6.78
C ALA A 163 -10.55 -10.37 5.41
N SER A 164 -10.65 -9.30 4.63
CA SER A 164 -9.81 -9.17 3.45
C SER A 164 -8.34 -9.13 3.89
N SER A 165 -7.45 -9.58 3.02
CA SER A 165 -5.99 -9.44 3.17
C SER A 165 -5.56 -8.22 2.36
N PRO A 166 -5.76 -6.98 2.89
CA PRO A 166 -5.43 -5.78 2.16
C PRO A 166 -3.94 -5.79 1.83
N LEU A 167 -3.57 -5.33 0.64
CA LEU A 167 -2.17 -5.31 0.22
C LEU A 167 -1.33 -4.61 1.28
N PHE A 168 -0.53 -5.39 2.00
CA PHE A 168 0.67 -4.84 2.58
C PHE A 168 1.65 -4.68 1.42
N PHE A 169 1.74 -3.46 0.89
CA PHE A 169 2.59 -3.13 -0.26
C PHE A 169 4.09 -3.41 -0.03
N ALA A 170 4.45 -3.74 1.21
CA ALA A 170 5.74 -4.19 1.68
C ALA A 170 6.05 -5.70 1.51
N ASN A 171 5.12 -6.55 1.09
CA ASN A 171 5.35 -7.99 0.76
C ASN A 171 6.00 -8.28 -0.60
N GLN A 172 6.98 -7.49 -1.07
CA GLN A 172 7.78 -7.98 -2.21
C GLN A 172 8.53 -9.26 -1.78
N PRO A 173 8.65 -10.32 -2.61
CA PRO A 173 9.40 -11.52 -2.23
C PRO A 173 10.82 -11.19 -1.73
N THR A 174 11.47 -10.22 -2.38
CA THR A 174 12.76 -9.66 -1.95
C THR A 174 12.70 -9.04 -0.56
N ARG A 175 11.62 -8.33 -0.23
CA ARG A 175 11.43 -7.69 1.07
C ARG A 175 11.05 -8.66 2.18
N VAL A 176 10.19 -9.65 1.90
CA VAL A 176 9.91 -10.75 2.84
C VAL A 176 11.23 -11.43 3.19
N GLU A 177 12.07 -11.71 2.19
CA GLU A 177 13.38 -12.30 2.42
C GLU A 177 14.34 -11.37 3.19
N VAL A 178 14.35 -10.07 2.90
CA VAL A 178 15.15 -9.08 3.66
C VAL A 178 14.70 -9.01 5.12
N MET A 179 13.38 -8.97 5.38
CA MET A 179 12.84 -8.94 6.74
C MET A 179 13.09 -10.25 7.48
N ARG A 180 12.96 -11.39 6.80
CA ARG A 180 13.29 -12.72 7.33
C ARG A 180 14.75 -12.75 7.76
N ARG A 181 15.69 -12.41 6.87
CA ARG A 181 17.13 -12.36 7.18
C ARG A 181 17.45 -11.41 8.33
N ARG A 182 16.75 -10.28 8.42
CA ARG A 182 16.99 -9.25 9.44
C ARG A 182 16.44 -9.61 10.82
N TYR A 183 15.23 -10.16 10.88
CA TYR A 183 14.48 -10.30 12.14
C TYR A 183 14.24 -11.77 12.55
N LEU A 184 14.06 -12.69 11.60
CA LEU A 184 13.81 -14.11 11.84
C LEU A 184 14.64 -15.00 10.90
N PRO A 185 15.99 -14.99 11.00
CA PRO A 185 16.86 -15.65 10.03
C PRO A 185 16.67 -17.18 9.96
N ASN A 186 16.13 -17.77 11.02
CA ASN A 186 15.85 -19.21 11.13
C ASN A 186 14.43 -19.58 10.70
N ALA A 187 13.57 -18.60 10.42
CA ALA A 187 12.22 -18.86 9.92
C ALA A 187 12.24 -19.18 8.42
N THR A 188 11.22 -19.90 7.96
CA THR A 188 10.91 -20.02 6.53
C THR A 188 10.38 -18.71 5.96
N THR A 189 10.47 -18.55 4.64
CA THR A 189 9.94 -17.37 3.93
C THR A 189 8.43 -17.26 4.09
N GLU A 190 7.74 -18.39 4.15
CA GLU A 190 6.30 -18.52 4.34
C GLU A 190 5.89 -18.06 5.74
N VAL A 191 6.63 -18.46 6.78
CA VAL A 191 6.40 -17.99 8.16
C VAL A 191 6.56 -16.47 8.26
N MET A 192 7.63 -15.91 7.70
CA MET A 192 7.83 -14.46 7.70
C MET A 192 6.71 -13.74 6.94
N ARG A 193 6.26 -14.30 5.80
CA ARG A 193 5.14 -13.75 5.05
C ARG A 193 3.87 -13.68 5.90
N SER A 194 3.54 -14.75 6.61
CA SER A 194 2.36 -14.79 7.51
C SER A 194 2.44 -13.76 8.64
N VAL A 195 3.63 -13.56 9.23
CA VAL A 195 3.84 -12.53 10.26
C VAL A 195 3.59 -11.12 9.68
N ILE A 196 4.14 -10.83 8.50
CA ILE A 196 3.97 -9.52 7.86
C ILE A 196 2.51 -9.27 7.48
N GLU A 197 1.85 -10.28 6.92
CA GLU A 197 0.43 -10.21 6.54
C GLU A 197 -0.48 -9.95 7.75
N HIS A 198 -0.16 -10.51 8.92
CA HIS A 198 -0.92 -10.26 10.14
C HIS A 198 -0.78 -8.83 10.66
N PHE A 199 0.45 -8.36 10.89
CA PHE A 199 0.67 -7.09 11.60
C PHE A 199 0.52 -5.85 10.72
N GLY A 200 0.55 -6.00 9.39
CA GLY A 200 0.30 -4.94 8.39
C GLY A 200 1.01 -3.61 8.63
N SER A 201 2.12 -3.61 9.37
CA SER A 201 3.05 -2.50 9.58
C SER A 201 4.41 -3.06 10.02
N ASP A 202 5.51 -2.44 9.60
CA ASP A 202 6.86 -2.89 10.00
C ASP A 202 7.07 -2.75 11.52
N ALA A 203 6.50 -1.71 12.12
CA ALA A 203 6.56 -1.48 13.56
C ALA A 203 5.86 -2.60 14.34
N GLY A 204 4.67 -3.04 13.88
CA GLY A 204 3.96 -4.16 14.49
C GLY A 204 4.73 -5.49 14.35
N VAL A 205 5.30 -5.74 13.16
CA VAL A 205 6.17 -6.91 12.93
C VAL A 205 7.38 -6.88 13.86
N GLN A 206 8.05 -5.74 13.97
CA GLN A 206 9.22 -5.58 14.83
C GLN A 206 8.86 -5.74 16.32
N ALA A 207 7.77 -5.13 16.78
CA ALA A 207 7.33 -5.24 18.16
C ALA A 207 7.00 -6.71 18.53
N PHE A 208 6.30 -7.42 17.65
CA PHE A 208 6.04 -8.84 17.86
C PHE A 208 7.34 -9.65 17.94
N ILE A 209 8.23 -9.52 16.94
CA ILE A 209 9.45 -10.33 16.87
C ILE A 209 10.43 -10.00 17.99
N MET A 210 10.61 -8.73 18.32
CA MET A 210 11.63 -8.29 19.29
C MET A 210 11.15 -8.30 20.73
N SER A 211 9.84 -8.20 20.97
CA SER A 211 9.30 -8.00 22.33
C SER A 211 8.35 -9.11 22.78
N HIS A 212 7.64 -9.79 21.87
CA HIS A 212 6.69 -10.83 22.24
C HIS A 212 7.22 -12.24 21.98
N LEU A 213 7.75 -12.51 20.78
CA LEU A 213 8.26 -13.83 20.42
C LEU A 213 9.32 -14.37 21.41
N PRO A 214 10.24 -13.56 21.98
CA PRO A 214 11.23 -14.04 22.95
C PRO A 214 10.67 -14.39 24.33
N THR A 215 9.44 -13.97 24.65
CA THR A 215 8.82 -14.28 25.95
C THR A 215 8.06 -15.61 25.94
N LEU A 216 7.93 -16.24 24.77
CA LEU A 216 7.26 -17.52 24.59
C LEU A 216 8.20 -18.71 24.83
N PRO A 217 7.67 -19.89 25.19
CA PRO A 217 8.47 -21.11 25.36
C PRO A 217 9.29 -21.47 24.11
N ALA A 218 10.57 -21.80 24.31
CA ALA A 218 11.53 -21.98 23.21
C ALA A 218 11.17 -23.14 22.25
N ASP A 219 10.60 -24.22 22.77
CA ASP A 219 10.09 -25.36 22.03
C ASP A 219 8.93 -24.97 21.08
N ARG A 220 8.02 -24.14 21.57
CA ARG A 220 6.90 -23.61 20.77
C ARG A 220 7.38 -22.66 19.68
N VAL A 221 8.36 -21.82 20.00
CA VAL A 221 8.96 -20.89 19.03
C VAL A 221 9.69 -21.67 17.94
N GLU A 222 10.47 -22.71 18.27
CA GLU A 222 11.21 -23.47 17.27
C GLU A 222 10.29 -24.19 16.27
N GLY A 223 9.17 -24.73 16.74
CA GLY A 223 8.12 -25.28 15.87
C GLY A 223 7.50 -24.22 14.96
N ALA A 224 7.15 -23.06 15.52
CA ALA A 224 6.54 -21.96 14.78
C ALA A 224 7.46 -21.34 13.71
N LEU A 225 8.78 -21.38 13.88
CA LEU A 225 9.72 -20.90 12.86
C LEU A 225 9.68 -21.74 11.57
N LYS A 226 9.20 -22.98 11.64
CA LYS A 226 9.15 -23.93 10.51
C LYS A 226 7.76 -24.05 9.89
N ASP A 227 6.70 -23.70 10.64
CA ASP A 227 5.31 -23.87 10.23
C ASP A 227 4.50 -22.56 10.33
N PRO A 228 3.96 -22.04 9.20
CA PRO A 228 3.15 -20.83 9.18
C PRO A 228 1.89 -20.89 10.07
N ALA A 229 1.23 -22.06 10.16
CA ALA A 229 0.02 -22.20 10.97
C ALA A 229 0.32 -22.07 12.46
N SER A 230 1.37 -22.74 12.92
CA SER A 230 1.88 -22.62 14.29
C SER A 230 2.30 -21.19 14.64
N MET A 231 2.97 -20.47 13.72
CA MET A 231 3.30 -19.06 13.92
C MET A 231 2.05 -18.19 14.04
N LEU A 232 1.05 -18.39 13.20
CA LEU A 232 -0.21 -17.64 13.28
C LEU A 232 -0.94 -17.87 14.61
N SER A 233 -0.92 -19.10 15.13
CA SER A 233 -1.45 -19.39 16.47
C SER A 233 -0.73 -18.59 17.56
N LEU A 234 0.61 -18.49 17.51
CA LEU A 234 1.36 -17.67 18.48
C LEU A 234 1.07 -16.17 18.35
N ILE A 235 0.78 -15.71 17.14
CA ILE A 235 0.43 -14.32 16.87
C ILE A 235 -0.97 -13.98 17.42
N GLN A 236 -1.91 -14.92 17.36
CA GLN A 236 -3.30 -14.73 17.80
C GLN A 236 -3.49 -14.86 19.32
N GLY A 237 -2.56 -15.51 20.02
CA GLY A 237 -2.61 -15.75 21.47
C GLY A 237 -3.26 -17.09 21.81
#